data_AF-A0A2U8P2P1-F1
#
_entry.id   AF-A0A2U8P2P1-F1
#
_cell.length_a   1.000
_cell.length_b   1.000
_cell.length_c   1.000
_cell.angle_alpha   90.00
_cell.angle_beta   90.00
_cell.angle_gamma   90.00
#
_symmetry.space_group_name_H-M   'P 1'
#
loop_
_entity.id
_entity.type
_entity.pdbx_description
1 polymer ?
#
loop_
_entity_poly.entity_id
_entity_poly.type
_entity_poly.pdbx_seq_one_letter_code
_entity_poly.pdbx_strand_id
1 'polypeptide(L)' 'MTEITKEAMGGAAARHLSAGFNFRAYTPHKIAYDLIRWDEEFRHANYTRLVVAVTLWQSGSSD' A
#
# COMPACT_ATOMS: atom_id res chain seq x y z
N MET A 1 13.28 9.87 -1.50
CA MET A 1 11.97 9.60 -0.85
C MET A 1 11.10 8.95 -1.90
N THR A 2 10.64 7.71 -1.69
CA THR A 2 9.70 7.09 -2.64
C THR A 2 8.41 7.89 -2.63
N GLU A 3 7.98 8.35 -3.79
CA GLU A 3 6.70 9.03 -3.94
C GLU A 3 5.59 7.98 -3.85
N ILE A 4 4.68 8.13 -2.90
CA ILE A 4 3.58 7.18 -2.68
C ILE A 4 2.45 7.58 -3.64
N THR A 5 2.52 7.10 -4.87
CA THR A 5 1.51 7.38 -5.91
C THR A 5 0.43 6.31 -5.95
N LYS A 6 -0.74 6.65 -6.52
CA LYS A 6 -1.83 5.70 -6.73
C LYS A 6 -1.42 4.54 -7.64
N GLU A 7 -0.56 4.79 -8.63
CA GLU A 7 -0.03 3.77 -9.52
C GLU A 7 0.89 2.80 -8.78
N ALA A 8 1.79 3.30 -7.92
CA ALA A 8 2.63 2.46 -7.07
C ALA A 8 1.78 1.58 -6.13
N MET A 9 0.73 2.15 -5.53
CA MET A 9 -0.23 1.40 -4.70
C MET A 9 -0.98 0.32 -5.50
N GLY A 10 -1.38 0.61 -6.73
CA GLY A 10 -2.01 -0.35 -7.63
C GLY A 10 -1.07 -1.48 -8.03
N GLY A 11 0.18 -1.15 -8.37
CA GLY A 11 1.22 -2.13 -8.69
C GLY A 11 1.55 -3.03 -7.51
N ALA A 12 1.71 -2.47 -6.31
CA ALA A 12 1.88 -3.25 -5.08
C ALA A 12 0.68 -4.15 -4.81
N ALA A 13 -0.55 -3.63 -4.92
CA ALA A 13 -1.75 -4.43 -4.72
C ALA A 13 -1.84 -5.61 -5.70
N ALA A 14 -1.49 -5.43 -6.97
CA ALA A 14 -1.46 -6.51 -7.96
C ALA A 14 -0.39 -7.57 -7.62
N ARG A 15 0.84 -7.13 -7.29
CA ARG A 15 1.96 -8.02 -6.90
C ARG A 15 1.60 -8.90 -5.70
N HIS A 16 1.05 -8.29 -4.64
CA HIS A 16 0.67 -9.00 -3.43
C HIS A 16 -0.58 -9.85 -3.63
N LEU A 17 -1.54 -9.44 -4.46
CA LEU A 17 -2.69 -10.27 -4.82
C LEU A 17 -2.27 -11.58 -5.49
N SER A 18 -1.31 -11.54 -6.42
CA SER A 18 -0.73 -12.75 -7.03
C SER A 18 -0.01 -13.66 -6.02
N ALA A 19 0.48 -13.11 -4.91
CA ALA A 19 1.06 -13.87 -3.80
C ALA A 19 0.00 -14.39 -2.80
N GLY A 20 -1.30 -14.20 -3.08
CA GLY A 20 -2.41 -14.63 -2.23
C GLY A 20 -2.80 -13.62 -1.13
N PHE A 21 -2.22 -12.42 -1.14
CA PHE A 21 -2.56 -11.37 -0.19
C PHE A 21 -3.79 -10.58 -0.65
N ASN A 22 -4.90 -10.71 0.08
CA ASN A 22 -6.09 -9.91 -0.17
C ASN A 22 -6.07 -8.60 0.63
N PHE A 23 -5.48 -7.55 0.07
CA PHE A 23 -5.44 -6.23 0.70
C PHE A 23 -6.82 -5.63 0.99
N ARG A 24 -7.90 -6.01 0.28
CA ARG A 24 -9.25 -5.53 0.63
C ARG A 24 -9.79 -6.13 1.93
N ALA A 25 -9.24 -7.24 2.40
CA ALA A 25 -9.63 -7.88 3.65
C ALA A 25 -8.88 -7.31 4.88
N TYR A 26 -7.93 -6.41 4.68
CA TYR A 26 -7.04 -5.91 5.74
C TYR A 26 -7.24 -4.43 6.02
N THR A 27 -6.89 -4.03 7.25
CA THR A 27 -6.91 -2.62 7.65
C THR A 27 -5.77 -1.85 6.96
N PRO A 28 -5.92 -0.53 6.73
CA PRO A 28 -4.88 0.29 6.13
C PRO A 28 -3.51 0.18 6.84
N HIS A 29 -3.54 0.08 8.17
CA HIS A 29 -2.34 -0.09 8.98
C HIS A 29 -1.61 -1.41 8.73
N LYS A 30 -2.36 -2.52 8.63
CA LYS A 30 -1.76 -3.82 8.34
C LYS A 30 -1.10 -3.83 6.97
N ILE A 31 -1.77 -3.29 5.96
CA ILE A 31 -1.24 -3.20 4.60
C ILE A 31 0.01 -2.32 4.57
N ALA A 32 -0.02 -1.14 5.19
CA ALA A 32 1.14 -0.25 5.25
C ALA A 32 2.34 -0.91 5.96
N TYR A 33 2.08 -1.66 7.04
CA TYR A 33 3.12 -2.42 7.73
C TYR A 33 3.72 -3.52 6.83
N ASP A 34 2.88 -4.30 6.17
CA ASP A 34 3.33 -5.38 5.30
C ASP A 34 4.09 -4.85 4.07
N LEU A 35 3.66 -3.72 3.51
CA LEU A 35 4.37 -3.04 2.42
C LEU A 35 5.76 -2.59 2.85
N ILE A 36 5.92 -1.93 4.00
CA ILE A 36 7.25 -1.51 4.50
C ILE A 36 8.15 -2.73 4.75
N ARG A 37 7.56 -3.81 5.26
CA ARG A 37 8.32 -5.00 5.68
C ARG A 37 8.77 -5.86 4.50
N TRP A 38 7.93 -5.99 3.48
CA TRP A 38 8.12 -6.99 2.41
C TRP A 38 8.27 -6.40 1.02
N ASP A 39 7.90 -5.13 0.81
CA ASP A 39 7.98 -4.47 -0.49
C ASP A 39 9.13 -3.46 -0.50
N GLU A 40 10.19 -3.75 -1.27
CA GLU A 40 11.40 -2.91 -1.29
C GLU A 40 11.11 -1.47 -1.73
N GLU A 41 10.09 -1.27 -2.57
CA GLU A 41 9.62 0.03 -3.02
C GLU A 41 9.18 0.92 -1.84
N PHE A 42 8.61 0.31 -0.79
CA PHE A 42 8.06 0.98 0.38
C PHE A 42 8.92 0.86 1.63
N ARG A 43 10.06 0.15 1.59
CA ARG A 43 10.94 -0.06 2.76
C ARG A 43 11.32 1.22 3.51
N HIS A 44 11.46 2.33 2.78
CA HIS A 44 11.81 3.64 3.33
C HIS A 44 10.66 4.66 3.24
N ALA A 45 9.44 4.20 2.95
CA ALA A 45 8.27 5.06 2.92
C ALA A 45 7.94 5.56 4.34
N ASN A 46 7.45 6.80 4.43
CA ASN A 46 6.92 7.30 5.69
C ASN A 46 5.62 6.54 6.02
N TYR A 47 5.63 5.82 7.14
CA TYR A 47 4.49 4.98 7.55
C TYR A 47 3.16 5.73 7.61
N THR A 48 3.14 6.92 8.20
CA THR A 48 1.91 7.74 8.30
C THR A 48 1.37 8.12 6.92
N ARG A 49 2.24 8.54 6.00
CA ARG A 49 1.84 8.85 4.61
C ARG A 49 1.35 7.62 3.87
N LEU A 50 1.98 6.47 4.10
CA LEU A 50 1.57 5.21 3.47
C LEU A 50 0.20 4.75 3.96
N VAL A 51 -0.10 4.87 5.26
CA VAL A 51 -1.43 4.58 5.82
C VAL A 51 -2.50 5.45 5.16
N VAL A 52 -2.24 6.76 4.99
CA VAL A 52 -3.17 7.67 4.31
C VAL A 52 -3.40 7.24 2.86
N ALA A 53 -2.33 6.96 2.11
CA ALA A 53 -2.43 6.51 0.72
C ALA A 53 -3.20 5.19 0.57
N VAL A 54 -2.97 4.21 1.46
CA VAL A 54 -3.71 2.95 1.49
C VAL A 54 -5.19 3.21 1.77
N THR A 55 -5.49 4.11 2.72
CA THR A 55 -6.88 4.44 3.08
C THR A 55 -7.61 5.04 1.88
N LEU A 56 -7.00 6.02 1.20
CA LEU A 56 -7.56 6.63 0.00
C LEU A 56 -7.76 5.61 -1.13
N TRP A 57 -6.76 4.76 -1.35
CA TRP A 57 -6.82 3.67 -2.33
C TRP A 57 -7.96 2.68 -2.04
N GLN A 58 -8.15 2.26 -0.79
CA GLN A 58 -9.25 1.36 -0.39
C GLN A 58 -10.63 2.00 -0.51
N SER A 59 -10.74 3.29 -0.20
CA SER A 59 -11.99 4.04 -0.34
C SER A 59 -12.40 4.29 -1.79
N GLY A 60 -11.56 3.94 -2.77
CA GLY A 60 -11.80 4.24 -4.18
C GLY A 60 -11.79 5.74 -4.48
N SER A 61 -11.36 6.56 -3.52
CA SER A 61 -11.26 8.00 -3.69
C SER A 61 -10.06 8.27 -4.57
N SER A 62 -10.32 8.75 -5.78
CA SER A 62 -9.32 9.52 -6.51
C SER A 62 -9.12 10.81 -5.73
N ASP A 63 -7.87 11.09 -5.36
CA ASP A 63 -7.45 12.48 -5.19
C ASP A 63 -7.70 13.22 -6.53
#